data_AF-A0A376JBZ6-F1
#
_entry.id   AF-A0A376JBZ6-F1
#
_cell.length_a   1.000
_cell.length_b   1.000
_cell.length_c   1.000
_cell.angle_alpha   90.00
_cell.angle_beta   90.00
_cell.angle_gamma   90.00
#
_symmetry.space_group_name_H-M   'P 1'
#
loop_
_entity.id
_entity.type
_entity.pdbx_description
1 polymer ?
#
loop_
_entity_poly.entity_id
_entity_poly.type
_entity_poly.pdbx_seq_one_letter_code
_entity_poly.pdbx_strand_id
1 'polypeptide(L)'
;MHGQKVENWREYLARERQNLSDGLVIELPVKQKAQLSQMADSERAQLLADRFDGVCVHPESEIVHVWRGGVWCPVSTMELSREMVAIYSEHRATFSKRVINNAVEALKVIAEPMGEPSGDLLPFANGGA
;
A
#
# COMPACT_ATOMS: atom_id res chain seq x y z
N MET A 1 -10.61 -26.07 48.95
CA MET A 1 -9.30 -25.71 48.38
C MET A 1 -9.45 -25.80 46.87
N HIS A 2 -9.64 -24.64 46.22
CA HIS A 2 -8.65 -23.96 45.36
C HIS A 2 -8.47 -24.67 43.99
N GLY A 3 -8.70 -24.06 42.83
CA GLY A 3 -9.12 -22.70 42.51
C GLY A 3 -9.37 -22.60 41.00
N GLN A 4 -10.57 -22.16 40.62
CA GLN A 4 -10.80 -21.62 39.28
C GLN A 4 -10.28 -20.19 39.28
N LYS A 5 -9.27 -19.91 38.46
CA LYS A 5 -8.93 -18.54 38.08
C LYS A 5 -9.04 -18.46 36.57
N VAL A 6 -10.27 -18.29 36.09
CA VAL A 6 -10.51 -17.84 34.71
C VAL A 6 -9.96 -16.43 34.67
N GLU A 7 -8.81 -16.29 34.02
CA GLU A 7 -8.07 -15.05 33.91
C GLU A 7 -8.96 -13.99 33.27
N ASN A 8 -9.30 -12.97 34.05
CA ASN A 8 -10.26 -11.93 33.69
C ASN A 8 -9.58 -10.91 32.77
N TRP A 9 -9.27 -11.33 31.55
CA TRP A 9 -8.65 -10.51 30.50
C TRP A 9 -9.44 -9.22 30.22
N ARG A 10 -10.74 -9.20 30.54
CA ARG A 10 -11.60 -8.02 30.45
C ARG A 10 -11.23 -6.93 31.46
N GLU A 11 -10.79 -7.29 32.66
CA GLU A 11 -10.32 -6.33 33.66
C GLU A 11 -8.94 -5.77 33.31
N TYR A 12 -8.06 -6.60 32.73
CA TYR A 12 -6.78 -6.15 32.19
C TYR A 12 -6.97 -5.11 31.08
N LEU A 13 -7.82 -5.42 30.08
CA LEU A 13 -8.10 -4.49 28.99
C LEU A 13 -8.83 -3.21 29.44
N ALA A 14 -9.71 -3.30 30.44
CA ALA A 14 -10.39 -2.13 30.98
C ALA A 14 -9.43 -1.20 31.76
N ARG A 15 -8.45 -1.78 32.46
CA ARG A 15 -7.38 -1.03 33.14
C ARG A 15 -6.42 -0.40 32.15
N GLU A 16 -6.04 -1.12 31.09
CA GLU A 16 -5.20 -0.58 30.01
C GLU A 16 -5.90 0.63 29.35
N ARG A 17 -7.21 0.50 29.06
CA ARG A 17 -8.00 1.56 28.41
C ARG A 17 -8.17 2.82 29.27
N GLN A 18 -8.14 2.70 30.61
CA GLN A 18 -8.16 3.87 31.52
C GLN A 18 -6.76 4.53 31.66
N ASN A 19 -5.67 3.77 31.50
CA ASN A 19 -4.31 4.34 31.49
C ASN A 19 -3.97 5.07 30.18
N LEU A 20 -4.64 4.72 29.07
CA LEU A 20 -4.43 5.35 27.76
C LEU A 20 -5.08 6.75 27.62
N SER A 21 -5.96 7.15 28.53
CA SER A 21 -6.66 8.45 28.44
C SER A 21 -5.85 9.67 28.90
N ASP A 22 -4.67 9.50 29.52
CA ASP A 22 -3.93 10.63 30.12
C ASP A 22 -2.61 11.00 29.41
N GLY A 23 -2.18 10.27 28.36
CA GLY A 23 -0.83 10.50 27.82
C GLY A 23 -0.53 10.05 26.40
N LEU A 24 -1.52 9.58 25.65
CA LEU A 24 -1.32 9.25 24.24
C LEU A 24 -2.34 9.98 23.37
N VAL A 25 -2.20 11.31 23.34
CA VAL A 25 -2.47 12.00 22.09
C VAL A 25 -1.45 11.41 21.11
N ILE A 26 -1.85 10.35 20.39
CA ILE A 26 -1.23 10.09 19.10
C ILE A 26 -1.58 11.35 18.33
N GLU A 27 -0.65 12.31 18.32
CA GLU A 27 -0.59 13.26 17.23
C GLU A 27 -0.33 12.38 16.02
N LEU A 28 -1.43 11.87 15.44
CA LEU A 28 -1.45 11.44 14.07
C LEU A 28 -0.71 12.56 13.36
N PRO A 29 0.36 12.31 12.58
CA PRO A 29 0.95 13.38 11.81
C PRO A 29 -0.17 13.85 10.88
N VAL A 30 -0.88 14.88 11.32
CA VAL A 30 -1.38 15.95 10.48
C VAL A 30 -0.10 16.46 9.82
N LYS A 31 0.38 15.72 8.80
CA LYS A 31 1.15 16.24 7.69
C LYS A 31 0.20 17.29 7.13
N GLN A 32 0.24 18.46 7.74
CA GLN A 32 -0.47 19.65 7.37
C GLN A 32 -0.06 19.92 5.94
N LYS A 33 -0.85 19.43 4.99
CA LYS A 33 -0.87 19.76 3.57
C LYS A 33 0.47 20.31 3.08
N ALA A 34 1.51 19.48 3.09
CA ALA A 34 2.61 19.74 2.17
C ALA A 34 1.96 19.75 0.79
N GLN A 35 2.01 20.89 0.11
CA GLN A 35 1.44 21.04 -1.22
C GLN A 35 2.04 19.92 -2.07
N LEU A 36 1.22 19.09 -2.74
CA LEU A 36 1.70 17.96 -3.58
C LEU A 36 2.85 18.38 -4.52
N SER A 37 2.84 19.64 -4.96
CA SER A 37 3.87 20.27 -5.79
C SER A 37 5.25 20.41 -5.12
N GLN A 38 5.33 20.36 -3.79
CA GLN A 38 6.56 20.49 -2.99
C GLN A 38 7.11 19.14 -2.49
N MET A 39 6.33 18.07 -2.59
CA MET A 39 6.74 16.72 -2.17
C MET A 39 7.92 16.20 -3.02
N ALA A 40 8.71 15.26 -2.50
CA ALA A 40 9.65 14.53 -3.34
C ALA A 40 8.92 13.55 -4.28
N ASP A 41 9.57 13.13 -5.37
CA ASP A 41 8.99 12.17 -6.32
C ASP A 41 8.71 10.81 -5.66
N SER A 42 9.54 10.39 -4.70
CA SER A 42 9.31 9.20 -3.88
C SER A 42 8.08 9.32 -2.98
N GLU A 43 7.85 10.48 -2.34
CA GLU A 43 6.67 10.68 -1.51
C GLU A 43 5.39 10.71 -2.36
N ARG A 44 5.44 11.29 -3.57
CA ARG A 44 4.32 11.22 -4.54
C ARG A 44 4.04 9.79 -4.98
N ALA A 45 5.09 9.03 -5.26
CA ALA A 45 4.98 7.62 -5.61
C ALA A 45 4.34 6.80 -4.47
N GLN A 46 4.68 7.10 -3.21
CA GLN A 46 4.03 6.46 -2.05
C GLN A 46 2.53 6.78 -1.99
N LEU A 47 2.13 8.04 -2.23
CA LEU A 47 0.71 8.40 -2.30
C LEU A 47 -0.02 7.67 -3.44
N LEU A 48 0.66 7.43 -4.56
CA LEU A 48 0.12 6.64 -5.66
C LEU A 48 0.00 5.17 -5.29
N ALA A 49 0.97 4.61 -4.56
CA ALA A 49 0.92 3.22 -4.09
C ALA A 49 -0.24 3.00 -3.11
N ASP A 50 -0.49 3.95 -2.21
CA ASP A 50 -1.55 3.91 -1.18
C ASP A 50 -2.98 3.86 -1.78
N ARG A 51 -3.15 4.17 -3.07
CA ARG A 51 -4.42 3.99 -3.80
C ARG A 51 -4.81 2.53 -4.00
N PHE A 52 -3.85 1.63 -3.91
CA PHE A 52 -4.03 0.22 -4.19
C PHE A 52 -3.80 -0.58 -2.91
N ASP A 53 -4.49 -1.72 -2.79
CA ASP A 53 -4.34 -2.63 -1.66
C ASP A 53 -2.95 -3.31 -1.62
N GLY A 54 -2.28 -3.37 -2.78
CA GLY A 54 -0.91 -3.82 -2.92
C GLY A 54 -0.36 -3.44 -4.29
N VAL A 55 0.96 -3.18 -4.35
CA VAL A 55 1.67 -2.82 -5.58
C VAL A 55 3.00 -3.57 -5.63
N CYS A 56 3.31 -4.19 -6.76
CA CYS A 56 4.61 -4.81 -7.03
C CYS A 56 5.06 -4.54 -8.47
N VAL A 57 6.32 -4.80 -8.77
CA VAL A 57 6.90 -4.61 -10.11
C VAL A 57 7.46 -5.93 -10.66
N HIS A 58 7.16 -6.25 -11.91
CA HIS A 58 7.78 -7.40 -12.57
C HIS A 58 9.27 -7.11 -12.82
N PRO A 59 10.22 -7.91 -12.28
CA PRO A 59 11.64 -7.56 -12.28
C PRO A 59 12.25 -7.46 -13.68
N GLU A 60 11.76 -8.23 -14.66
CA GLU A 60 12.31 -8.23 -16.02
C GLU A 60 11.59 -7.26 -16.97
N SER A 61 10.32 -6.99 -16.73
CA SER A 61 9.48 -6.21 -17.68
C SER A 61 9.17 -4.81 -17.17
N GLU A 62 9.50 -4.51 -15.91
CA GLU A 62 9.21 -3.24 -15.23
C GLU A 62 7.70 -2.88 -15.22
N ILE A 63 6.85 -3.87 -15.46
CA ILE A 63 5.38 -3.73 -15.46
C ILE A 63 4.92 -3.75 -14.01
N VAL A 64 4.24 -2.67 -13.62
CA VAL A 64 3.60 -2.57 -12.30
C VAL A 64 2.36 -3.44 -12.28
N HIS A 65 2.24 -4.24 -11.23
CA HIS A 65 1.05 -5.02 -10.93
C HIS A 65 0.43 -4.49 -9.64
N VAL A 66 -0.90 -4.44 -9.60
CA VAL A 66 -1.64 -4.05 -8.40
C VAL A 66 -2.57 -5.17 -7.96
N TRP A 67 -2.75 -5.29 -6.66
CA TRP A 67 -3.67 -6.27 -6.09
C TRP A 67 -5.11 -5.79 -6.23
N ARG A 68 -5.94 -6.57 -6.92
CA ARG A 68 -7.38 -6.32 -7.05
C ARG A 68 -8.15 -7.60 -6.81
N GLY A 69 -8.93 -7.64 -5.73
CA GLY A 69 -9.88 -8.72 -5.48
C GLY A 69 -9.26 -10.11 -5.43
N GLY A 70 -8.04 -10.25 -4.91
CA GLY A 70 -7.38 -11.54 -4.76
C GLY A 70 -6.42 -11.93 -5.89
N VAL A 71 -6.21 -11.06 -6.89
CA VAL A 71 -5.31 -11.33 -8.02
C VAL A 71 -4.39 -10.16 -8.29
N TRP A 72 -3.17 -10.44 -8.75
CA TRP A 72 -2.24 -9.44 -9.28
C TRP A 72 -2.60 -9.10 -10.72
N CYS A 73 -3.01 -7.86 -10.97
CA CYS A 73 -3.36 -7.37 -12.30
C CYS A 73 -2.28 -6.41 -12.84
N PRO A 74 -1.78 -6.59 -14.08
CA PRO A 74 -0.88 -5.61 -14.69
C PRO A 74 -1.59 -4.28 -14.91
N VAL A 75 -0.89 -3.18 -14.63
CA VAL A 75 -1.40 -1.82 -14.79
C VAL A 75 -0.51 -1.05 -15.75
N SER A 76 -1.13 -0.39 -16.72
CA SER A 76 -0.40 0.45 -17.67
C SER A 76 0.09 1.75 -17.03
N THR A 77 1.18 2.31 -17.53
CA THR A 77 1.67 3.65 -17.15
C THR A 77 0.59 4.74 -17.28
N MET A 78 -0.32 4.61 -18.26
CA MET A 78 -1.42 5.55 -18.46
C MET A 78 -2.45 5.48 -17.33
N GLU A 79 -2.78 4.27 -16.86
CA GLU A 79 -3.68 4.09 -15.72
C GLU A 79 -3.06 4.67 -14.44
N LEU A 80 -1.78 4.36 -14.16
CA LEU A 80 -1.06 4.95 -13.03
C LEU A 80 -1.00 6.48 -13.09
N SER A 81 -0.82 7.04 -14.29
CA SER A 81 -0.85 8.48 -14.51
C SER A 81 -2.23 9.08 -14.21
N ARG A 82 -3.32 8.38 -14.56
CA ARG A 82 -4.69 8.82 -14.26
C ARG A 82 -4.95 8.83 -12.76
N GLU A 83 -4.52 7.80 -12.06
CA GLU A 83 -4.65 7.72 -10.59
C GLU A 83 -3.85 8.84 -9.91
N MET A 84 -2.64 9.14 -10.40
CA MET A 84 -1.88 10.27 -9.89
C MET A 84 -2.60 11.61 -10.14
N VAL A 85 -3.21 11.79 -11.32
CA VAL A 85 -4.00 12.98 -11.64
C VAL A 85 -5.24 13.09 -10.76
N ALA A 86 -5.88 11.97 -10.40
CA ALA A 86 -6.99 11.96 -9.46
C ALA A 86 -6.53 12.49 -8.08
N ILE A 87 -5.39 12.01 -7.57
CA ILE A 87 -4.78 12.51 -6.32
C ILE A 87 -4.57 14.03 -6.39
N TYR A 88 -3.95 14.55 -7.46
CA TYR A 88 -3.76 15.99 -7.61
C TYR A 88 -5.07 16.77 -7.61
N SER A 89 -6.10 16.23 -8.27
CA SER A 89 -7.42 16.85 -8.37
C SER A 89 -8.13 16.91 -7.02
N GLU A 90 -8.10 15.84 -6.23
CA GLU A 90 -8.69 15.76 -4.89
C GLU A 90 -8.05 16.78 -3.93
N HIS A 91 -6.76 17.01 -4.08
CA HIS A 91 -6.00 18.00 -3.30
C HIS A 91 -6.06 19.42 -3.89
N ARG A 92 -6.79 19.63 -4.98
CA ARG A 92 -6.87 20.90 -5.74
C ARG A 92 -5.49 21.47 -6.08
N ALA A 93 -4.53 20.59 -6.39
CA ALA A 93 -3.16 20.95 -6.73
C ALA A 93 -2.96 20.90 -8.24
N THR A 94 -2.13 21.79 -8.76
CA THR A 94 -1.72 21.75 -10.17
C THR A 94 -0.60 20.72 -10.36
N PHE A 95 -0.55 20.14 -11.55
CA PHE A 95 0.48 19.19 -11.94
C PHE A 95 1.00 19.52 -13.34
N SER A 96 2.18 18.99 -13.66
CA SER A 96 2.72 18.97 -15.01
C SER A 96 2.89 17.52 -15.46
N LYS A 97 2.92 17.28 -16.77
CA LYS A 97 3.18 15.95 -17.34
C LYS A 97 4.48 15.33 -16.77
N ARG A 98 5.51 16.15 -16.58
CA ARG A 98 6.80 15.70 -16.03
C ARG A 98 6.66 15.19 -14.60
N VAL A 99 5.94 15.90 -13.74
CA VAL A 99 5.75 15.50 -12.34
C VAL A 99 4.94 14.21 -12.23
N ILE A 100 3.93 14.02 -13.08
CA ILE A 100 3.15 12.78 -13.12
C ILE A 100 4.05 11.61 -13.56
N ASN A 101 4.80 11.78 -14.66
CA ASN A 101 5.69 10.74 -15.14
C ASN A 101 6.76 10.37 -14.09
N ASN A 102 7.39 11.37 -13.47
CA ASN A 102 8.38 11.14 -12.42
C ASN A 102 7.82 10.35 -11.23
N ALA A 103 6.59 10.64 -10.80
CA ALA A 103 5.94 9.90 -9.72
C ALA A 103 5.69 8.43 -10.12
N VAL A 104 5.28 8.17 -11.36
CA VAL A 104 5.07 6.81 -11.87
C VAL A 104 6.39 6.04 -12.01
N GLU A 105 7.46 6.69 -12.46
CA GLU A 105 8.78 6.07 -12.53
C GLU A 105 9.34 5.79 -11.13
N ALA A 106 9.19 6.74 -10.20
CA ALA A 106 9.56 6.53 -8.80
C ALA A 106 8.75 5.39 -8.16
N LEU A 107 7.47 5.21 -8.53
CA LEU A 107 6.66 4.08 -8.07
C LEU A 107 7.30 2.75 -8.43
N LYS A 108 7.79 2.58 -9.65
CA LYS A 108 8.46 1.33 -10.08
C LYS A 108 9.71 1.02 -9.25
N VAL A 109 10.44 2.06 -8.82
CA VAL A 109 11.66 1.91 -8.02
C VAL A 109 11.35 1.54 -6.58
N ILE A 110 10.29 2.10 -5.98
CA ILE A 110 9.93 1.83 -4.58
C ILE A 110 9.07 0.58 -4.41
N ALA A 111 8.36 0.15 -5.47
CA ALA A 111 7.52 -1.04 -5.43
C ALA A 111 8.38 -2.28 -5.22
N GLU A 112 7.90 -3.20 -4.39
CA GLU A 112 8.59 -4.47 -4.18
C GLU A 112 8.61 -5.29 -5.47
N PRO A 113 9.72 -5.97 -5.79
CA PRO A 113 9.76 -6.91 -6.90
C PRO A 113 8.71 -8.00 -6.68
N MET A 114 7.96 -8.34 -7.73
CA MET A 114 7.06 -9.48 -7.71
C MET A 114 7.87 -10.73 -7.37
N GLY A 115 7.45 -11.44 -6.32
CA GLY A 115 8.09 -12.70 -5.93
C GLY A 115 8.10 -13.68 -7.09
N GLU A 116 9.02 -14.65 -7.05
CA GLU A 116 9.11 -15.67 -8.08
C GLU A 116 7.73 -16.27 -8.34
N PRO A 117 7.29 -16.39 -9.61
CA PRO A 117 6.09 -17.15 -9.91
C PRO A 117 6.33 -18.52 -9.31
N SER A 118 5.52 -18.91 -8.31
CA SER A 118 5.67 -20.20 -7.67
C SER A 118 5.60 -21.24 -8.78
N GLY A 119 6.76 -21.83 -9.13
CA GLY A 119 6.91 -22.81 -10.21
C GLY A 119 6.15 -24.11 -9.95
N ASP A 120 5.34 -24.16 -8.88
CA ASP A 120 4.41 -25.22 -8.53
C ASP A 120 3.08 -25.08 -9.31
N LEU A 121 3.15 -24.64 -10.56
CA LEU A 121 2.17 -25.08 -11.54
C LEU A 121 2.48 -26.55 -11.79
N LEU A 122 1.92 -27.42 -10.94
CA LEU A 122 1.90 -28.86 -11.15
C LEU A 122 1.59 -29.11 -12.63
N PRO A 123 2.52 -29.69 -13.42
CA PRO A 123 2.17 -30.14 -14.75
C PRO A 123 1.09 -31.18 -14.53
N PHE A 124 -0.13 -30.89 -14.97
CA PHE A 124 -1.15 -31.92 -15.06
C PHE A 124 -0.52 -33.04 -15.87
N ALA A 125 -0.18 -34.14 -15.19
CA ALA A 125 0.29 -35.33 -15.84
C ALA A 125 -0.83 -35.70 -16.81
N ASN A 126 -0.59 -35.53 -18.10
CA ASN A 126 -1.41 -36.13 -19.14
C ASN A 126 -1.35 -37.63 -18.88
N GLY A 127 -2.38 -38.13 -18.18
CA GLY A 127 -2.63 -39.54 -17.99
C GLY A 127 -2.77 -40.18 -19.35
N GLY A 128 -1.99 -41.23 -19.57
CA GLY A 128 -1.99 -41.97 -20.82
C GLY A 128 -3.33 -42.61 -21.14
N ALA A 129 -3.55 -42.78 -22.44
CA ALA A 129 -4.22 -43.92 -23.04
C ALA A 129 -3.67 -44.07 -24.46
#